data_AF-R4YYN4-F1
#
_entry.id   AF-R4YYN4-F1
#
_cell.length_a   1.000
_cell.length_b   1.000
_cell.length_c   1.000
_cell.angle_alpha   90.00
_cell.angle_beta   90.00
_cell.angle_gamma   90.00
#
_symmetry.space_group_name_H-M   'P 1'
#
loop_
_entity.id
_entity.type
_entity.pdbx_description
1 polymer ?
#
loop_
_entity_poly.entity_id
_entity_poly.type
_entity_poly.pdbx_seq_one_letter_code
_entity_poly.pdbx_strand_id
1 'polypeptide(L)'
;MSSTVITCPSCTTKNRVPDIASGKPQCAGCHTKLPWLIEVDEAGFTQVVKGSSLPVVVDLWAPWCGPCRMVAPELEKLASERAGELRVVKVNVDEAPGVSARLGVQGIPTLLLFHDGNEVGRQVGALPGPALRSWIDDTLA
;
A
#
# COMPACT_ATOMS: atom_id res chain seq x y z
N MET A 1 -5.33 -11.82 13.27
CA MET A 1 -4.65 -11.74 11.96
C MET A 1 -5.63 -11.09 11.01
N SER A 2 -5.42 -9.84 10.65
CA SER A 2 -6.31 -9.11 9.72
C SER A 2 -5.92 -9.43 8.26
N SER A 3 -6.89 -9.29 7.36
CA SER A 3 -6.76 -9.67 5.95
C SER A 3 -7.69 -8.82 5.09
N THR A 4 -7.18 -8.36 3.95
CA THR A 4 -7.99 -7.68 2.93
C THR A 4 -8.55 -8.70 1.93
N VAL A 5 -9.81 -8.55 1.53
CA VAL A 5 -10.40 -9.37 0.46
C VAL A 5 -10.23 -8.65 -0.87
N ILE A 6 -9.52 -9.28 -1.81
CA ILE A 6 -9.35 -8.79 -3.18
C ILE A 6 -9.97 -9.76 -4.19
N THR A 7 -10.47 -9.21 -5.29
CA THR A 7 -11.00 -10.01 -6.41
C THR A 7 -9.88 -10.27 -7.40
N CYS A 8 -9.66 -11.54 -7.77
CA CYS A 8 -8.65 -11.89 -8.76
C CYS A 8 -9.00 -11.26 -10.13
N PRO A 9 -8.09 -10.50 -10.75
CA PRO A 9 -8.35 -9.89 -12.06
C PRO A 9 -8.42 -10.93 -13.19
N SER A 10 -7.88 -12.13 -12.98
CA SER A 10 -7.83 -13.19 -14.00
C SER A 10 -9.05 -14.12 -13.99
N CYS A 11 -9.58 -14.47 -12.81
CA CYS A 11 -10.63 -15.49 -12.68
C CYS A 11 -11.75 -15.14 -11.70
N THR A 12 -11.79 -13.87 -11.24
CA THR A 12 -12.81 -13.29 -10.34
C THR A 12 -12.96 -13.94 -8.96
N THR A 13 -12.16 -14.96 -8.63
CA THR A 13 -12.12 -15.56 -7.30
C THR A 13 -11.77 -14.50 -6.24
N LYS A 14 -12.55 -14.45 -5.16
CA LYS A 14 -12.24 -13.63 -3.98
C LYS A 14 -11.13 -14.31 -3.18
N ASN A 15 -10.08 -13.56 -2.88
CA ASN A 15 -8.91 -14.04 -2.15
C ASN A 15 -8.70 -13.18 -0.91
N ARG A 16 -8.31 -13.80 0.21
CA ARG A 16 -7.84 -13.08 1.39
C ARG A 16 -6.35 -12.90 1.28
N VAL A 17 -5.90 -11.64 1.20
CA VAL A 17 -4.49 -11.30 1.30
C VAL A 17 -4.22 -10.90 2.75
N PRO A 18 -3.36 -11.63 3.47
CA PRO A 18 -3.02 -11.29 4.85
C PRO A 18 -2.20 -10.01 4.90
N ASP A 19 -2.38 -9.26 5.98
CA ASP A 19 -1.68 -7.99 6.16
C ASP A 19 -0.16 -8.21 6.34
N ILE A 20 0.21 -9.35 6.93
CA ILE A 20 1.60 -9.78 7.16
C ILE A 20 1.72 -11.26 6.82
N ALA A 21 2.52 -11.58 5.81
CA ALA A 21 2.92 -12.95 5.47
C ALA A 21 4.28 -12.93 4.76
N SER A 22 4.86 -14.10 4.51
CA SER A 22 6.01 -14.25 3.61
C SER A 22 5.55 -14.67 2.22
N GLY A 23 6.40 -14.50 1.20
CA GLY A 23 6.16 -14.99 -0.16
C GLY A 23 5.46 -13.99 -1.09
N LYS A 24 4.59 -14.47 -1.98
CA LYS A 24 3.83 -13.67 -2.95
C LYS A 24 2.37 -14.10 -2.89
N PRO A 25 1.39 -13.19 -2.77
CA PRO A 25 -0.01 -13.57 -2.78
C PRO A 25 -0.38 -14.16 -4.15
N GLN A 26 -1.05 -15.31 -4.14
CA GLN A 26 -1.50 -16.02 -5.32
C GLN A 26 -2.99 -16.32 -5.21
N CYS A 27 -3.67 -16.35 -6.36
CA CYS A 27 -5.08 -16.69 -6.41
C CYS A 27 -5.29 -18.18 -6.09
N ALA A 28 -6.18 -18.48 -5.14
CA ALA A 28 -6.55 -19.85 -4.80
C ALA A 28 -7.25 -20.60 -5.95
N GLY A 29 -7.93 -19.88 -6.86
CA GLY A 29 -8.62 -20.46 -8.02
C GLY A 29 -7.72 -20.77 -9.22
N CYS A 30 -6.93 -19.80 -9.69
CA CYS A 30 -6.13 -19.92 -10.92
C CYS A 30 -4.61 -19.82 -10.72
N HIS A 31 -4.13 -19.65 -9.49
CA HIS A 31 -2.71 -19.51 -9.12
C HIS A 31 -1.97 -18.29 -9.71
N THR A 32 -2.65 -17.42 -10.47
CA THR A 32 -2.12 -16.13 -10.91
C THR A 32 -1.69 -15.29 -9.70
N LYS A 33 -0.57 -14.56 -9.85
CA LYS A 33 -0.08 -13.61 -8.84
C LYS A 33 -1.13 -12.54 -8.59
N LEU A 34 -1.30 -12.16 -7.34
CA LEU A 34 -2.22 -11.11 -6.93
C LEU A 34 -1.43 -9.87 -6.48
N PRO A 35 -2.05 -8.67 -6.53
CA PRO A 35 -1.48 -7.50 -5.87
C PRO A 35 -1.33 -7.74 -4.37
N TRP A 36 -0.19 -7.32 -3.80
CA TRP A 36 -0.07 -7.15 -2.36
C TRP A 36 -0.49 -5.74 -1.95
N LEU A 37 -1.78 -5.48 -2.09
CA LEU A 37 -2.42 -4.24 -1.70
C LEU A 37 -3.44 -4.54 -0.59
N ILE A 38 -3.25 -3.91 0.55
CA ILE A 38 -4.13 -4.06 1.72
C ILE A 38 -4.59 -2.70 2.20
N GLU A 39 -5.75 -2.68 2.85
CA GLU A 39 -6.24 -1.51 3.55
C GLU A 39 -6.22 -1.78 5.04
N VAL A 40 -5.71 -0.82 5.82
CA VAL A 40 -5.55 -0.98 7.27
C VAL A 40 -6.09 0.23 8.00
N ASP A 41 -6.63 -0.03 9.18
CA ASP A 41 -7.06 0.98 10.13
C ASP A 41 -5.89 1.44 11.04
N GLU A 42 -6.19 2.33 11.98
CA GLU A 42 -5.21 2.85 12.93
C GLU A 42 -4.55 1.75 13.79
N ALA A 43 -5.30 0.71 14.14
CA ALA A 43 -4.78 -0.39 14.95
C ALA A 43 -3.82 -1.27 14.15
N GLY A 44 -4.13 -1.53 12.87
CA GLY A 44 -3.33 -2.36 11.97
C GLY A 44 -2.06 -1.68 11.46
N PHE A 45 -2.07 -0.36 11.28
CA PHE A 45 -0.97 0.39 10.65
C PHE A 45 0.42 0.08 11.23
N THR A 46 0.57 0.23 12.55
CA THR A 46 1.88 0.04 13.21
C THR A 46 2.38 -1.39 13.07
N GLN A 47 1.47 -2.36 13.16
CA GLN A 47 1.81 -3.78 13.06
C GLN A 47 2.32 -4.11 11.66
N VAL A 48 1.67 -3.60 10.61
CA VAL A 48 2.05 -3.85 9.22
C VAL A 48 3.39 -3.23 8.88
N VAL A 49 3.60 -1.96 9.25
CA VAL A 49 4.85 -1.26 8.95
C VAL A 49 6.04 -1.90 9.67
N LYS A 50 5.91 -2.20 10.96
CA LYS A 50 7.02 -2.78 11.75
C LYS A 50 7.21 -4.27 11.54
N GLY A 51 6.15 -5.00 11.20
CA GLY A 51 6.18 -6.44 10.98
C GLY A 51 6.51 -6.85 9.53
N SER A 52 6.75 -5.88 8.64
CA SER A 52 7.09 -6.15 7.26
C SER A 52 8.60 -6.30 7.08
N SER A 53 9.02 -7.44 6.52
CA SER A 53 10.39 -7.65 6.01
C SER A 53 10.58 -7.11 4.59
N LEU A 54 9.53 -6.56 3.98
CA LEU A 54 9.55 -5.92 2.66
C LEU A 54 9.32 -4.41 2.83
N PRO A 55 9.88 -3.57 1.96
CA PRO A 55 9.46 -2.19 1.81
C PRO A 55 7.93 -2.04 1.76
N VAL A 56 7.41 -1.04 2.47
CA VAL A 56 5.98 -0.75 2.57
C VAL A 56 5.71 0.66 2.06
N VAL A 57 5.01 0.77 0.93
CA VAL A 57 4.46 2.03 0.43
C VAL A 57 3.11 2.24 1.11
N VAL A 58 2.98 3.31 1.88
CA VAL A 58 1.75 3.72 2.55
C VAL A 58 1.11 4.85 1.75
N ASP A 59 -0.13 4.67 1.32
CA ASP A 59 -0.98 5.68 0.68
C ASP A 59 -1.99 6.24 1.69
N LEU A 60 -1.74 7.46 2.16
CA LEU A 60 -2.68 8.21 2.98
C LEU A 60 -3.66 8.93 2.07
N TRP A 61 -4.91 8.45 2.07
CA TRP A 61 -5.92 8.83 1.09
C TRP A 61 -7.27 9.09 1.75
N ALA A 62 -8.22 9.60 0.96
CA ALA A 62 -9.63 9.69 1.33
C ALA A 62 -10.51 9.58 0.07
N PRO A 63 -11.78 9.11 0.15
CA PRO A 63 -12.64 8.92 -1.02
C PRO A 63 -12.99 10.23 -1.74
N TRP A 64 -13.05 11.34 -1.01
CA TRP A 64 -13.34 12.68 -1.54
C TRP A 64 -12.12 13.34 -2.21
N CYS A 65 -10.92 12.79 -2.04
CA CYS A 65 -9.69 13.34 -2.59
C CYS A 65 -9.54 13.00 -4.08
N GLY A 66 -9.78 13.98 -4.95
CA GLY A 66 -9.63 13.86 -6.40
C GLY A 66 -8.24 13.35 -6.82
N PRO A 67 -7.14 13.97 -6.38
CA PRO A 67 -5.79 13.51 -6.72
C PRO A 67 -5.46 12.09 -6.22
N CYS A 68 -5.98 11.69 -5.06
CA CYS A 68 -5.78 10.33 -4.54
C CYS A 68 -6.35 9.27 -5.50
N ARG A 69 -7.51 9.54 -6.11
CA ARG A 69 -8.12 8.64 -7.11
C ARG A 69 -7.29 8.51 -8.39
N MET A 70 -6.41 9.48 -8.69
CA MET A 70 -5.48 9.38 -9.83
C MET A 70 -4.27 8.49 -9.52
N VAL A 71 -3.82 8.48 -8.25
CA VAL A 71 -2.65 7.70 -7.80
C VAL A 71 -3.01 6.23 -7.56
N ALA A 72 -4.20 5.95 -7.05
CA ALA A 72 -4.64 4.60 -6.67
C ALA A 72 -4.45 3.53 -7.77
N PRO A 73 -4.83 3.74 -9.05
CA PRO A 73 -4.64 2.73 -10.09
C PRO A 73 -3.16 2.40 -10.37
N GLU A 74 -2.27 3.36 -10.14
CA GLU A 74 -0.83 3.12 -10.33
C GLU A 74 -0.25 2.31 -9.17
N LEU A 75 -0.68 2.59 -7.94
CA LEU A 75 -0.32 1.79 -6.77
C LEU A 75 -0.84 0.35 -6.88
N GLU A 76 -2.04 0.14 -7.41
CA GLU A 76 -2.58 -1.21 -7.69
C GLU A 76 -1.72 -2.00 -8.68
N LYS A 77 -1.28 -1.35 -9.77
CA LYS A 77 -0.35 -1.95 -10.73
C LYS A 77 0.97 -2.28 -10.08
N LEU A 78 1.54 -1.34 -9.34
CA LEU A 78 2.80 -1.53 -8.63
C LEU A 78 2.73 -2.70 -7.64
N ALA A 79 1.65 -2.79 -6.87
CA ALA A 79 1.41 -3.89 -5.93
C ALA A 79 1.35 -5.26 -6.62
N SER A 80 0.91 -5.30 -7.89
CA SER A 80 0.86 -6.51 -8.71
C SER A 80 2.23 -6.83 -9.34
N GLU A 81 2.86 -5.84 -9.96
CA GLU A 81 4.15 -5.97 -10.66
C GLU A 81 5.27 -6.38 -9.68
N ARG A 82 5.27 -5.79 -8.48
CA ARG A 82 6.29 -5.97 -7.44
C ARG A 82 5.82 -6.77 -6.24
N ALA A 83 4.83 -7.64 -6.44
CA ALA A 83 4.33 -8.55 -5.41
C ALA A 83 5.48 -9.40 -4.84
N GLY A 84 5.70 -9.29 -3.52
CA GLY A 84 6.78 -9.96 -2.78
C GLY A 84 8.13 -9.23 -2.78
N GLU A 85 8.20 -8.05 -3.41
CA GLU A 85 9.34 -7.13 -3.30
C GLU A 85 8.95 -5.87 -2.53
N LEU A 86 7.70 -5.41 -2.69
CA LEU A 86 7.10 -4.36 -1.86
C LEU A 86 5.65 -4.68 -1.52
N ARG A 87 5.12 -3.98 -0.53
CA ARG A 87 3.71 -3.97 -0.15
C ARG A 87 3.12 -2.59 -0.31
N VAL A 88 1.90 -2.51 -0.82
CA VAL A 88 1.12 -1.27 -0.81
C VAL A 88 0.08 -1.36 0.30
N VAL A 89 0.05 -0.33 1.13
CA VAL A 89 -0.86 -0.21 2.27
C VAL A 89 -1.64 1.07 2.12
N LYS A 90 -2.96 0.95 2.03
CA LYS A 90 -3.86 2.10 2.01
C LYS A 90 -4.33 2.40 3.41
N VAL A 91 -4.31 3.67 3.78
CA VAL A 91 -4.82 4.17 5.06
C VAL A 91 -5.77 5.32 4.76
N ASN A 92 -7.06 5.10 5.03
CA ASN A 92 -8.06 6.16 4.92
C ASN A 92 -7.91 7.13 6.09
N VAL A 93 -7.60 8.40 5.80
CA VAL A 93 -7.35 9.41 6.84
C VAL A 93 -8.61 9.81 7.61
N ASP A 94 -9.80 9.59 7.04
CA ASP A 94 -11.08 9.82 7.73
C ASP A 94 -11.34 8.75 8.80
N GLU A 95 -10.87 7.51 8.56
CA GLU A 95 -11.07 6.36 9.45
C GLU A 95 -9.92 6.18 10.44
N ALA A 96 -8.72 6.63 10.08
CA ALA A 96 -7.50 6.53 10.88
C ALA A 96 -6.83 7.90 11.11
N PRO A 97 -7.55 8.92 11.66
CA PRO A 97 -7.01 10.27 11.82
C PRO A 97 -5.78 10.33 12.73
N GLY A 98 -5.67 9.40 13.70
CA GLY A 98 -4.52 9.29 14.57
C GLY A 98 -3.24 8.88 13.82
N VAL A 99 -3.33 8.12 12.72
CA VAL A 99 -2.16 7.77 11.89
C VAL A 99 -1.60 9.03 11.23
N SER A 100 -2.45 9.81 10.57
CA SER A 100 -2.06 11.07 9.93
C SER A 100 -1.45 12.06 10.92
N ALA A 101 -2.06 12.20 12.10
CA ALA A 101 -1.56 13.08 13.15
C ALA A 101 -0.17 12.66 13.66
N ARG A 102 0.03 11.35 13.94
CA ARG A 102 1.32 10.82 14.42
C ARG A 102 2.45 10.98 13.40
N LEU A 103 2.11 10.88 12.11
CA LEU A 103 3.09 11.00 11.01
C LEU A 103 3.30 12.44 10.54
N GLY A 104 2.58 13.40 11.14
CA GLY A 104 2.66 14.83 10.80
C GLY A 104 2.18 15.14 9.38
N VAL A 105 1.18 14.41 8.89
CA VAL A 105 0.65 14.58 7.53
C VAL A 105 -0.41 15.69 7.52
N GLN A 106 -0.17 16.69 6.68
CA GLN A 106 -0.99 17.91 6.60
C GLN A 106 -1.89 17.98 5.36
N GLY A 107 -1.72 17.03 4.43
CA GLY A 107 -2.48 16.99 3.18
C GLY A 107 -2.42 15.62 2.52
N ILE A 108 -3.39 15.36 1.64
CA ILE A 108 -3.49 14.10 0.90
C ILE A 108 -3.57 14.35 -0.62
N PRO A 109 -3.09 13.41 -1.46
CA PRO A 109 -2.42 12.17 -1.06
C PRO A 109 -1.04 12.47 -0.46
N THR A 110 -0.65 11.68 0.53
CA THR A 110 0.74 11.62 0.99
C THR A 110 1.17 10.16 0.93
N LEU A 111 2.25 9.91 0.22
CA LEU A 111 2.87 8.60 0.14
C LEU A 111 4.07 8.56 1.08
N LEU A 112 4.15 7.52 1.88
CA LEU A 112 5.29 7.26 2.75
C LEU A 112 5.91 5.92 2.36
N LEU A 113 7.23 5.86 2.36
CA LEU A 113 7.94 4.61 2.15
C LEU A 113 8.60 4.21 3.45
N PHE A 114 8.29 3.01 3.92
CA PHE A 114 8.88 2.41 5.10
C PHE A 114 9.77 1.23 4.71
N HIS A 115 10.92 1.11 5.38
CA HIS A 115 11.78 -0.05 5.29
C HIS A 115 12.30 -0.40 6.69
N ASP A 116 12.23 -1.68 7.07
CA ASP A 116 12.55 -2.17 8.42
C ASP A 116 11.90 -1.36 9.56
N GLY A 117 10.64 -0.95 9.35
CA GLY A 117 9.85 -0.18 10.30
C GLY A 117 10.18 1.31 10.39
N ASN A 118 11.13 1.81 9.60
CA ASN A 118 11.53 3.22 9.57
C ASN A 118 11.01 3.92 8.32
N GLU A 119 10.58 5.17 8.44
CA GLU A 119 10.25 6.01 7.29
C GLU A 119 11.56 6.36 6.56
N VAL A 120 11.69 5.93 5.32
CA VAL A 120 12.86 6.17 4.45
C VAL A 120 12.56 7.17 3.34
N GLY A 121 11.28 7.41 3.04
CA GLY A 121 10.87 8.41 2.05
C GLY A 121 9.48 8.95 2.30
N ARG A 122 9.28 10.19 1.82
CA ARG A 122 8.00 10.89 1.88
C ARG A 122 7.77 11.66 0.58
N GLN A 123 6.60 11.49 0.01
CA GLN A 123 6.12 12.25 -1.14
C GLN A 123 4.75 12.86 -0.80
N VAL A 124 4.68 14.19 -0.82
CA VAL A 124 3.42 14.92 -0.63
C VAL A 124 2.83 15.28 -1.99
N GLY A 125 1.54 15.02 -2.17
CA GLY A 125 0.83 15.26 -3.42
C GLY A 125 0.95 14.10 -4.40
N ALA A 126 0.15 14.17 -5.47
CA ALA A 126 0.09 13.14 -6.50
C ALA A 126 1.29 13.23 -7.46
N LEU A 127 1.88 12.08 -7.77
CA LEU A 127 2.85 11.93 -8.85
C LEU A 127 2.24 11.20 -10.05
N PRO A 128 2.60 11.55 -11.29
CA PRO A 128 2.37 10.70 -12.45
C PRO A 128 3.07 9.35 -12.28
N GLY A 129 2.53 8.29 -12.88
CA GLY A 129 3.03 6.93 -12.64
C GLY A 129 4.53 6.70 -12.85
N PRO A 130 5.15 7.21 -13.94
CA PRO A 130 6.60 7.10 -14.10
C PRO A 130 7.39 7.77 -12.98
N ALA A 131 6.97 8.97 -12.54
CA ALA A 131 7.63 9.69 -11.46
C ALA A 131 7.43 8.99 -10.10
N LEU A 132 6.25 8.38 -9.87
CA LEU A 132 6.00 7.57 -8.70
C LEU A 132 6.96 6.38 -8.61
N ARG A 133 7.18 5.68 -9.73
CA ARG A 133 8.10 4.53 -9.79
C ARG A 133 9.53 4.98 -9.53
N SER A 134 10.00 6.03 -10.20
CA SER A 134 11.33 6.59 -9.97
C SER A 134 11.54 7.00 -8.51
N TRP A 135 10.57 7.69 -7.90
CA TRP A 135 10.67 8.06 -6.49
C TRP A 135 10.83 6.85 -5.56
N ILE A 136 10.09 5.75 -5.80
CA ILE A 136 10.22 4.54 -5.00
C ILE A 136 11.59 3.90 -5.18
N ASP A 137 12.04 3.76 -6.43
CA ASP A 137 13.30 3.10 -6.74
C ASP A 137 14.49 3.91 -6.19
N ASP A 138 14.47 5.24 -6.35
CA ASP A 138 15.51 6.14 -5.82
C ASP A 138 15.57 6.13 -4.28
N THR A 139 14.43 5.93 -3.61
CA THR A 139 14.37 5.85 -2.14
C THR A 139 14.86 4.50 -1.60
N LEU A 140 14.78 3.43 -2.39
CA LEU A 140 15.19 2.07 -2.00
C LEU A 140 16.59 1.68 -2.48
N ALA A 141 17.26 2.55 -3.23
CA ALA A 141 18.63 2.37 -3.70
C ALA A 141 19.65 2.53 -2.57
#